data_AF-A0A0K9GIU6-F1
#
_entry.id   AF-A0A0K9GIU6-F1
#
_cell.length_a   1.000
_cell.length_b   1.000
_cell.length_c   1.000
_cell.angle_alpha   90.00
_cell.angle_beta   90.00
_cell.angle_gamma   90.00
#
_symmetry.space_group_name_H-M   'P 1'
#
loop_
_entity.id
_entity.type
_entity.pdbx_description
1 polymer ?
#
loop_
_entity_poly.entity_id
_entity_poly.type
_entity_poly.pdbx_seq_one_letter_code
_entity_poly.pdbx_strand_id
1 'polypeptide(L)'
;MFTITNTGLGDVDSSWAFPDLSFEWMIVLMVISVSLIILSVVKGMTIVKESKSQVSGDEEDELAELQNKRYYDGSLAVNTALFASSGMLALVAITDQPNVFIFISLGLVLLSLVMSFINAELVKYADPNREYPSVNDKRYAEKLMEMSDEGERHIMLQGLYRAFTSINMLLFFAVLMLIGYSVITGSSQLAGILIILFILIYTNAQYMLSIRKRSIR
;
A
#
# COMPACT_ATOMS: atom_id res chain seq x y z
N MET A 1 -12.50 -39.79 -22.63
CA MET A 1 -11.04 -39.79 -22.40
C MET A 1 -10.45 -38.87 -23.45
N PHE A 2 -10.22 -37.59 -23.10
CA PHE A 2 -9.69 -36.59 -24.03
C PHE A 2 -8.20 -36.41 -23.74
N THR A 3 -7.37 -36.91 -24.64
CA THR A 3 -5.93 -36.69 -24.64
C THR A 3 -5.68 -35.38 -25.38
N ILE A 4 -5.29 -34.32 -24.66
CA ILE A 4 -4.73 -33.13 -25.30
C ILE A 4 -3.25 -33.43 -25.53
N THR A 5 -2.89 -33.59 -26.80
CA THR A 5 -1.54 -33.76 -27.29
C THR A 5 -0.70 -32.53 -26.97
N ASN A 6 0.43 -32.79 -26.29
CA ASN A 6 1.51 -31.88 -26.00
C ASN A 6 1.96 -31.14 -27.28
N THR A 7 1.61 -29.85 -27.41
CA THR A 7 2.11 -29.00 -28.47
C THR A 7 3.52 -28.54 -28.09
N GLY A 8 4.51 -29.01 -28.84
CA GLY A 8 5.94 -28.73 -28.65
C GLY A 8 6.32 -27.26 -28.80
N LEU A 9 6.06 -26.49 -27.76
CA LEU A 9 6.88 -25.32 -27.43
C LEU A 9 8.09 -25.88 -26.69
N GLY A 10 9.25 -25.82 -27.36
CA GLY A 10 10.51 -26.34 -26.85
C GLY A 10 10.82 -25.81 -25.45
N ASP A 11 11.60 -26.59 -24.70
CA ASP A 11 12.09 -26.26 -23.37
C ASP A 11 12.63 -24.83 -23.34
N VAL A 12 11.77 -23.90 -22.91
CA VAL A 12 12.17 -22.54 -22.61
C VAL A 12 13.04 -22.68 -21.38
N ASP A 13 14.35 -22.50 -21.54
CA ASP A 13 15.32 -22.46 -20.46
C ASP A 13 14.77 -21.53 -19.36
N SER A 14 14.31 -22.14 -18.27
CA SER A 14 13.49 -21.51 -17.24
C SER A 14 14.34 -20.77 -16.21
N SER A 15 15.53 -20.32 -16.60
CA SER A 15 16.46 -19.56 -15.75
C SER A 15 15.90 -18.20 -15.28
N TRP A 16 14.73 -17.80 -15.79
CA TRP A 16 13.93 -16.66 -15.32
C TRP A 16 12.76 -17.08 -14.42
N ALA A 17 12.61 -18.37 -14.10
CA ALA A 17 11.51 -18.84 -13.26
C ALA A 17 11.67 -18.29 -11.83
N PHE A 18 10.57 -17.72 -11.32
CA PHE A 18 10.48 -17.13 -9.97
C PHE A 18 11.10 -17.96 -8.82
N PRO A 19 11.07 -19.31 -8.81
CA PRO A 19 11.67 -20.10 -7.73
C PRO A 19 13.19 -19.89 -7.60
N ASP A 20 13.90 -19.78 -8.73
CA ASP A 20 15.37 -19.73 -8.77
C ASP A 20 15.92 -18.38 -8.30
N LEU A 21 15.10 -17.32 -8.35
CA LEU A 21 15.46 -15.96 -7.92
C LEU A 21 14.82 -15.56 -6.57
N SER A 22 14.20 -16.51 -5.88
CA SER A 22 13.43 -16.23 -4.66
C SER A 22 14.28 -15.60 -3.55
N PHE A 23 15.55 -16.01 -3.44
CA PHE A 23 16.48 -15.46 -2.45
C PHE A 23 16.83 -14.00 -2.77
N GLU A 24 17.13 -13.68 -4.02
CA GLU A 24 17.47 -12.34 -4.49
C GLU A 24 16.29 -11.38 -4.27
N TRP A 25 15.08 -11.80 -4.64
CA TRP A 25 13.86 -11.01 -4.44
C TRP A 25 13.60 -10.73 -2.96
N MET A 26 13.86 -11.70 -2.08
CA MET A 26 13.74 -11.52 -0.64
C MET A 26 14.72 -10.46 -0.12
N ILE A 27 15.98 -10.50 -0.54
CA ILE A 27 16.99 -9.50 -0.14
C ILE A 27 16.59 -8.11 -0.64
N VAL A 28 16.12 -8.00 -1.89
CA VAL A 28 15.63 -6.74 -2.47
C VAL A 28 14.47 -6.18 -1.65
N LEU A 29 13.46 -6.99 -1.35
CA LEU A 29 12.31 -6.57 -0.54
C LEU A 29 12.71 -6.16 0.87
N MET A 30 13.65 -6.89 1.50
CA MET A 30 14.19 -6.55 2.81
C MET A 30 14.88 -5.17 2.81
N VAL A 31 15.78 -4.93 1.85
CA VAL A 31 16.49 -3.64 1.72
C VAL A 31 15.51 -2.50 1.46
N ILE A 32 14.53 -2.70 0.59
CA ILE A 32 13.48 -1.72 0.31
C ILE A 32 12.69 -1.40 1.60
N SER A 33 12.20 -2.42 2.31
CA SER A 33 11.45 -2.24 3.56
C SER A 33 12.25 -1.47 4.60
N VAL A 34 13.50 -1.88 4.87
CA VAL A 34 14.35 -1.20 5.87
C VAL A 34 14.62 0.25 5.47
N SER A 35 14.96 0.51 4.20
CA SER A 35 15.26 1.85 3.71
C SER A 35 14.05 2.79 3.82
N LEU A 36 12.86 2.28 3.49
CA LEU A 36 11.62 3.05 3.56
C LEU A 36 11.18 3.32 5.01
N ILE A 37 11.39 2.36 5.92
CA ILE A 37 11.17 2.58 7.36
C ILE A 37 12.09 3.70 7.87
N ILE A 38 13.38 3.64 7.55
CA ILE A 38 14.34 4.68 7.93
C ILE A 38 13.91 6.03 7.37
N LEU A 39 13.53 6.10 6.10
CA LEU A 39 13.05 7.32 5.47
C LEU A 39 11.81 7.89 6.17
N SER A 40 10.84 7.04 6.52
CA SER A 40 9.65 7.46 7.27
C SER A 40 10.00 8.02 8.65
N VAL A 41 10.92 7.37 9.37
CA VAL A 41 11.41 7.82 10.68
C VAL A 41 12.13 9.17 10.57
N VAL A 42 13.03 9.34 9.59
CA VAL A 42 13.73 10.61 9.37
C VAL A 42 12.75 11.74 9.07
N LYS A 43 11.79 11.51 8.17
CA LYS A 43 10.76 12.51 7.84
C LYS A 43 9.92 12.86 9.08
N GLY A 44 9.50 11.86 9.85
CA GLY A 44 8.71 12.07 11.06
C GLY A 44 9.45 12.84 12.16
N MET A 45 10.70 12.48 12.43
CA MET A 45 11.55 13.25 13.38
C MET A 45 11.74 14.70 12.93
N THR A 46 11.83 14.93 11.62
CA THR A 46 12.01 16.28 11.08
C THR A 46 10.75 17.12 11.26
N ILE A 47 9.57 16.56 11.00
CA ILE A 47 8.27 17.22 11.29
C ILE A 47 8.19 17.62 12.76
N VAL A 48 8.49 16.69 13.68
CA VAL A 48 8.45 16.98 15.12
C VAL A 48 9.47 18.06 15.52
N LYS A 49 10.66 18.07 14.91
CA LYS A 49 11.68 19.10 15.16
C LYS A 49 11.21 20.48 14.70
N GLU A 50 10.64 20.56 13.50
CA GLU A 50 10.16 21.81 12.90
C GLU A 50 8.88 22.33 13.56
N SER A 51 8.02 21.47 14.09
CA SER A 51 6.84 21.91 14.85
C SER A 51 7.18 22.74 16.10
N LYS A 52 8.46 22.74 16.53
CA LYS A 52 8.95 23.50 17.67
C LYS A 52 9.63 24.82 17.29
N SER A 53 9.85 25.11 16.01
CA SER A 53 10.44 26.38 15.59
C SER A 53 9.41 27.50 15.64
N GLN A 54 9.81 28.66 16.17
CA GLN A 54 9.00 29.88 16.14
C GLN A 54 9.32 30.64 14.84
N VAL A 55 8.54 30.39 13.80
CA VAL A 55 8.53 31.14 12.53
C VAL A 55 7.26 31.96 12.45
N SER A 56 7.26 33.05 11.66
CA SER A 56 6.09 33.93 11.52
C SER A 56 6.02 34.54 10.12
N GLY A 57 4.80 34.78 9.63
CA GLY A 57 4.57 35.37 8.31
C GLY A 57 4.81 34.33 7.21
N ASP A 58 5.37 34.75 6.08
CA ASP A 58 5.55 33.88 4.89
C ASP A 58 6.36 32.60 5.18
N GLU A 59 7.27 32.64 6.16
CA GLU A 59 8.06 31.46 6.58
C GLU A 59 7.20 30.40 7.30
N GLU A 60 6.12 30.80 7.97
CA GLU A 60 5.19 29.89 8.65
C GLU A 60 4.37 29.10 7.62
N ASP A 61 3.87 29.78 6.60
CA ASP A 61 3.09 29.17 5.51
C ASP A 61 3.97 28.18 4.70
N GLU A 62 5.20 28.55 4.38
CA GLU A 62 6.14 27.67 3.66
C GLU A 62 6.50 26.43 4.51
N LEU A 63 6.73 26.62 5.81
CA LEU A 63 7.03 25.52 6.72
C LEU A 63 5.85 24.54 6.83
N ALA A 64 4.62 25.04 6.94
CA ALA A 64 3.42 24.22 6.98
C ALA A 64 3.25 23.37 5.71
N GLU A 65 3.48 23.96 4.53
CA GLU A 65 3.42 23.22 3.26
C GLU A 65 4.50 22.12 3.20
N LEU A 66 5.72 22.42 3.63
CA LEU A 66 6.82 21.46 3.67
C LEU A 66 6.54 20.32 4.66
N GLN A 67 5.99 20.61 5.83
CA GLN A 67 5.61 19.60 6.82
C GLN A 67 4.53 18.67 6.27
N ASN A 68 3.52 19.23 5.58
CA ASN A 68 2.47 18.44 4.96
C ASN A 68 3.00 17.51 3.85
N LYS A 69 3.88 18.02 2.98
CA LYS A 69 4.57 17.20 1.96
C LYS A 69 5.36 16.06 2.60
N ARG A 70 6.12 16.36 3.66
CA ARG A 70 6.92 15.34 4.38
C ARG A 70 6.06 14.31 5.09
N TYR A 71 4.90 14.73 5.61
CA TYR A 71 3.92 13.82 6.19
C TYR A 71 3.44 12.81 5.13
N TYR A 72 3.00 13.30 3.97
CA TYR A 72 2.56 12.42 2.87
C TYR A 72 3.69 11.53 2.33
N ASP A 73 4.92 12.05 2.18
CA ASP A 73 6.10 11.25 1.82
C ASP A 73 6.36 10.13 2.84
N GLY A 74 6.32 10.46 4.14
CA GLY A 74 6.56 9.52 5.22
C GLY A 74 5.46 8.45 5.33
N SER A 75 4.20 8.85 5.11
CA SER A 75 3.04 7.97 4.99
C SER A 75 3.17 7.03 3.79
N LEU A 76 3.57 7.54 2.63
CA LEU A 76 3.82 6.70 1.44
C LEU A 76 4.94 5.69 1.71
N ALA A 77 6.03 6.13 2.33
CA ALA A 77 7.17 5.27 2.66
C ALA A 77 6.78 4.12 3.60
N VAL A 78 6.07 4.42 4.70
CA VAL A 78 5.69 3.37 5.67
C VAL A 78 4.67 2.38 5.10
N ASN A 79 3.69 2.86 4.32
CA ASN A 79 2.73 1.97 3.65
C ASN A 79 3.41 1.08 2.61
N THR A 80 4.37 1.64 1.87
CA THR A 80 5.15 0.86 0.89
C THR A 80 6.07 -0.16 1.59
N ALA A 81 6.66 0.20 2.73
CA ALA A 81 7.45 -0.72 3.54
C ALA A 81 6.61 -1.88 4.08
N LEU A 82 5.36 -1.61 4.50
CA LEU A 82 4.40 -2.62 4.94
C LEU A 82 4.07 -3.60 3.81
N PHE A 83 3.83 -3.12 2.60
CA PHE A 83 3.56 -3.98 1.44
C PHE A 83 4.79 -4.80 1.04
N ALA A 84 5.98 -4.19 1.01
CA ALA A 84 7.22 -4.88 0.68
C ALA A 84 7.56 -5.98 1.70
N SER A 85 7.40 -5.69 3.00
CA SER A 85 7.65 -6.66 4.07
C SER A 85 6.61 -7.78 4.11
N SER A 86 5.35 -7.48 3.78
CA SER A 86 4.30 -8.49 3.60
C SER A 86 4.59 -9.39 2.39
N GLY A 87 5.09 -8.81 1.29
CA GLY A 87 5.53 -9.55 0.11
C GLY A 87 6.72 -10.48 0.43
N MET A 88 7.67 -10.01 1.24
CA MET A 88 8.78 -10.82 1.74
C MET A 88 8.27 -11.99 2.58
N LEU A 89 7.35 -11.75 3.51
CA LEU A 89 6.75 -12.80 4.34
C LEU A 89 6.02 -13.85 3.48
N ALA A 90 5.26 -13.41 2.48
CA ALA A 90 4.59 -14.30 1.53
C ALA A 90 5.60 -15.14 0.74
N LEU A 91 6.69 -14.53 0.27
CA LEU A 91 7.73 -15.24 -0.49
C LEU A 91 8.42 -16.31 0.35
N VAL A 92 8.82 -15.98 1.58
CA VAL A 92 9.44 -16.93 2.51
C VAL A 92 8.48 -18.06 2.87
N ALA A 93 7.17 -17.80 2.95
CA ALA A 93 6.18 -18.83 3.28
C ALA A 93 5.96 -19.85 2.16
N ILE A 94 6.18 -19.47 0.90
CA ILE A 94 5.94 -20.33 -0.28
C ILE A 94 7.23 -20.91 -0.88
N THR A 95 8.40 -20.47 -0.41
CA THR A 95 9.71 -20.92 -0.90
C THR A 95 10.48 -21.61 0.22
N ASP A 96 11.41 -22.50 -0.12
CA ASP A 96 12.21 -23.27 0.85
C ASP A 96 13.39 -22.44 1.40
N GLN A 97 13.06 -21.31 2.04
CA GLN A 97 14.04 -20.36 2.58
C GLN A 97 14.38 -20.67 4.04
N PRO A 98 15.57 -20.29 4.53
CA PRO A 98 15.94 -20.49 5.93
C PRO A 98 14.93 -19.87 6.89
N ASN A 99 14.54 -20.63 7.92
CA ASN A 99 13.54 -20.23 8.92
C ASN A 99 13.80 -18.86 9.58
N VAL A 100 15.06 -18.42 9.63
CA VAL A 100 15.44 -17.09 10.14
C VAL A 100 14.70 -15.96 9.41
N PHE A 101 14.47 -16.09 8.10
CA PHE A 101 13.80 -15.06 7.31
C PHE A 101 12.30 -14.93 7.60
N ILE A 102 11.66 -15.96 8.16
CA ILE A 102 10.29 -15.88 8.66
C ILE A 102 10.23 -14.85 9.79
N PHE A 103 11.12 -14.97 10.77
CA PHE A 103 11.17 -14.06 11.93
C PHE A 103 11.56 -12.63 11.52
N ILE A 104 12.50 -12.48 10.58
CA ILE A 104 12.89 -11.16 10.06
C ILE A 104 11.71 -10.48 9.35
N SER A 105 11.09 -11.17 8.40
CA SER A 105 9.97 -10.62 7.62
C SER A 105 8.77 -10.28 8.52
N LEU A 106 8.41 -11.15 9.47
CA LEU A 106 7.38 -10.89 10.46
C LEU A 106 7.73 -9.68 11.35
N GLY A 107 8.98 -9.58 11.81
CA GLY A 107 9.46 -8.42 12.56
C GLY A 107 9.33 -7.12 11.78
N LEU A 108 9.65 -7.12 10.49
CA LEU A 108 9.51 -5.96 9.61
C LEU A 108 8.05 -5.58 9.35
N VAL A 109 7.15 -6.56 9.20
CA VAL A 109 5.70 -6.29 9.08
C VAL A 109 5.17 -5.63 10.34
N LEU A 110 5.48 -6.20 11.52
CA LEU A 110 5.04 -5.64 12.81
C LEU A 110 5.62 -4.25 13.04
N LEU A 111 6.91 -4.04 12.73
CA LEU A 111 7.53 -2.74 12.83
C LEU A 111 6.87 -1.72 11.88
N SER A 112 6.56 -2.11 10.65
CA SER A 112 5.88 -1.24 9.68
C SER A 112 4.46 -0.88 10.14
N LEU A 113 3.74 -1.82 10.76
CA LEU A 113 2.42 -1.55 11.35
C LEU A 113 2.52 -0.52 12.49
N VAL A 114 3.45 -0.71 13.43
CA VAL A 114 3.69 0.25 14.52
C VAL A 114 4.05 1.62 13.97
N MET A 115 4.94 1.67 12.97
CA MET A 115 5.32 2.93 12.32
C MET A 115 4.15 3.58 11.59
N SER A 116 3.21 2.82 11.02
CA SER A 116 2.01 3.36 10.37
C SER A 116 1.11 4.09 11.38
N PHE A 117 0.92 3.52 12.58
CA PHE A 117 0.20 4.19 13.66
C PHE A 117 0.90 5.45 14.14
N ILE A 118 2.22 5.40 14.34
CA ILE A 118 3.02 6.59 14.71
C ILE A 118 2.88 7.67 13.64
N ASN A 119 2.99 7.29 12.36
CA ASN A 119 2.89 8.22 11.26
C ASN A 119 1.50 8.88 11.21
N ALA A 120 0.42 8.13 11.43
CA ALA A 120 -0.93 8.69 11.51
C ALA A 120 -1.08 9.76 12.62
N GLU A 121 -0.36 9.63 13.74
CA GLU A 121 -0.35 10.66 14.79
C GLU A 121 0.48 11.90 14.43
N LEU A 122 1.42 11.79 13.48
CA LEU A 122 2.27 12.91 13.07
C LEU A 122 1.51 14.07 12.45
N VAL A 123 0.30 13.82 11.94
CA VAL A 123 -0.56 14.84 11.33
C VAL A 123 -0.81 16.02 12.29
N LYS A 124 -0.88 15.75 13.61
CA LYS A 124 -1.05 16.77 14.66
C LYS A 124 0.13 17.73 14.79
N TYR A 125 1.32 17.32 14.35
CA TYR A 125 2.51 18.17 14.35
C TYR A 125 2.65 18.96 13.05
N ALA A 126 2.03 18.49 11.96
CA ALA A 126 2.00 19.20 10.68
C ALA A 126 0.97 20.33 10.66
N ASP A 127 -0.11 20.20 11.43
CA ASP A 127 -1.09 21.27 11.65
C ASP A 127 -1.54 21.29 13.13
N PRO A 128 -0.77 21.94 14.01
CA PRO A 128 -1.03 21.93 15.45
C PRO A 128 -2.27 22.73 15.86
N ASN A 129 -2.79 23.60 14.99
CA ASN A 129 -3.97 24.43 15.27
C ASN A 129 -5.28 23.65 15.09
N ARG A 130 -5.20 22.40 14.61
CA ARG A 130 -6.35 21.62 14.18
C ARG A 130 -6.55 20.40 15.08
N GLU A 131 -7.77 20.23 15.58
CA GLU A 131 -8.11 19.13 16.47
C GLU A 131 -8.36 17.83 15.69
N TYR A 132 -7.30 17.04 15.49
CA TYR A 132 -7.42 15.76 14.81
C TYR A 132 -8.14 14.70 15.67
N PRO A 133 -9.07 13.92 15.07
CA PRO A 133 -9.68 12.80 15.75
C PRO A 133 -8.61 11.77 16.16
N SER A 134 -8.86 11.03 17.23
CA SER A 134 -8.00 9.90 17.58
C SER A 134 -8.03 8.84 16.48
N VAL A 135 -6.89 8.24 16.16
CA VAL A 135 -6.77 7.16 15.16
C VAL A 135 -7.67 5.96 15.50
N ASN A 136 -8.06 5.80 16.77
CA ASN A 136 -8.99 4.75 17.23
C ASN A 136 -10.48 5.13 17.09
N ASP A 137 -10.82 6.29 16.53
CA ASP A 137 -12.22 6.71 16.35
C ASP A 137 -12.89 5.93 15.20
N LYS A 138 -14.05 5.34 15.47
CA LYS A 138 -14.83 4.60 14.46
C LYS A 138 -15.26 5.46 13.26
N ARG A 139 -15.37 6.78 13.46
CA ARG A 139 -15.70 7.76 12.41
C ARG A 139 -14.49 8.60 12.02
N TYR A 140 -13.25 8.12 12.26
CA TYR A 140 -12.02 8.86 11.98
C TYR A 140 -12.01 9.49 10.58
N ALA A 141 -12.28 8.71 9.53
CA ALA A 141 -12.27 9.22 8.16
C ALA A 141 -13.36 10.29 7.89
N GLU A 142 -14.54 10.13 8.48
CA GLU A 142 -15.64 11.09 8.32
C GLU A 142 -15.32 12.40 9.05
N LYS A 143 -14.87 12.30 10.30
CA LYS A 143 -14.43 13.47 11.10
C LYS A 143 -13.26 14.19 10.45
N LEU A 144 -12.29 13.44 9.90
CA LEU A 144 -11.15 13.99 9.17
C LEU A 144 -11.58 14.75 7.91
N MET A 145 -12.59 14.25 7.19
CA MET A 145 -13.16 14.96 6.04
C MET A 145 -14.01 16.17 6.44
N GLU A 146 -14.74 16.10 7.56
CA GLU A 146 -15.57 17.21 8.08
C GLU A 146 -14.72 18.39 8.56
N MET A 147 -13.54 18.12 9.12
CA MET A 147 -12.60 19.15 9.56
C MET A 147 -11.76 19.74 8.44
N SER A 148 -11.73 19.14 7.24
CA SER A 148 -11.00 19.67 6.08
C SER A 148 -11.76 20.78 5.39
N ASP A 149 -11.01 21.80 4.95
CA ASP A 149 -11.59 22.85 4.14
C ASP A 149 -12.10 22.29 2.79
N GLU A 150 -12.88 23.10 2.07
CA GLU A 150 -13.48 22.67 0.81
C GLU A 150 -12.43 22.30 -0.26
N GLY A 151 -11.30 23.00 -0.28
CA GLY A 151 -10.21 22.78 -1.24
C GLY A 151 -9.45 21.48 -0.96
N GLU A 152 -9.01 21.26 0.28
CA GLU A 152 -8.40 20.02 0.75
C GLU A 152 -9.30 18.83 0.50
N ARG A 153 -10.58 18.94 0.88
CA ARG A 153 -11.56 17.88 0.67
C ARG A 153 -11.73 17.56 -0.80
N HIS A 154 -11.76 18.58 -1.67
CA HIS A 154 -11.82 18.38 -3.11
C HIS A 154 -10.60 17.60 -3.64
N ILE A 155 -9.38 17.98 -3.22
CA ILE A 155 -8.14 17.31 -3.62
C ILE A 155 -8.13 15.85 -3.12
N MET A 156 -8.50 15.62 -1.86
CA MET A 156 -8.57 14.28 -1.26
C MET A 156 -9.57 13.38 -2.00
N LEU A 157 -10.79 13.87 -2.25
CA LEU A 157 -11.82 13.13 -2.97
C LEU A 157 -11.42 12.83 -4.42
N GLN A 158 -10.82 13.81 -5.10
CA GLN A 158 -10.31 13.62 -6.45
C GLN A 158 -9.20 12.55 -6.48
N GLY A 159 -8.28 12.60 -5.52
CA GLY A 159 -7.24 11.59 -5.32
C GLY A 159 -7.83 10.19 -5.08
N LEU A 160 -8.81 10.09 -4.18
CA LEU A 160 -9.49 8.84 -3.86
C LEU A 160 -10.22 8.24 -5.07
N TYR A 161 -10.92 9.06 -5.86
CA TYR A 161 -11.60 8.60 -7.07
C TYR A 161 -10.62 8.11 -8.15
N ARG A 162 -9.50 8.82 -8.34
CA ARG A 162 -8.42 8.37 -9.24
C ARG A 162 -7.83 7.05 -8.77
N ALA A 163 -7.51 6.93 -7.48
CA ALA A 163 -6.99 5.69 -6.89
C ALA A 163 -7.97 4.52 -7.03
N PHE A 164 -9.26 4.74 -6.76
CA PHE A 164 -10.31 3.73 -6.96
C PHE A 164 -10.34 3.23 -8.41
N THR A 165 -10.31 4.15 -9.38
CA THR A 165 -10.32 3.78 -10.81
C THR A 165 -9.05 3.03 -11.19
N SER A 166 -7.88 3.47 -10.72
CA SER A 166 -6.60 2.80 -10.94
C SER A 166 -6.54 1.40 -10.34
N ILE A 167 -7.02 1.20 -9.11
CA ILE A 167 -7.08 -0.13 -8.47
C ILE A 167 -7.94 -1.08 -9.29
N ASN A 168 -9.11 -0.63 -9.76
CA ASN A 168 -9.98 -1.46 -10.60
C ASN A 168 -9.30 -1.88 -11.91
N MET A 169 -8.62 -0.95 -12.58
CA MET A 169 -7.86 -1.26 -13.79
C MET A 169 -6.71 -2.24 -13.50
N LEU A 170 -5.93 -2.00 -12.45
CA LEU A 170 -4.79 -2.85 -12.09
C LEU A 170 -5.22 -4.26 -11.69
N LEU A 171 -6.30 -4.42 -10.92
CA LEU A 171 -6.84 -5.72 -10.56
C LEU A 171 -7.37 -6.48 -11.79
N PHE A 172 -8.01 -5.77 -12.74
CA PHE A 172 -8.42 -6.37 -14.00
C PHE A 172 -7.21 -6.87 -14.81
N PHE A 173 -6.17 -6.05 -14.96
CA PHE A 173 -4.92 -6.46 -15.63
C PHE A 173 -4.22 -7.61 -14.89
N ALA A 174 -4.25 -7.63 -13.55
CA ALA A 174 -3.70 -8.73 -12.77
C ALA A 174 -4.39 -10.07 -13.06
N VAL A 175 -5.73 -10.07 -13.23
CA VAL A 175 -6.46 -11.27 -13.66
C VAL A 175 -6.00 -11.73 -15.04
N LEU A 176 -5.87 -10.80 -16.01
CA LEU A 176 -5.37 -11.14 -17.34
C LEU A 176 -3.95 -11.72 -17.31
N MET A 177 -3.06 -11.14 -16.50
CA MET A 177 -1.69 -11.65 -16.31
C MET A 177 -1.69 -13.05 -15.68
N LEU A 178 -2.51 -13.31 -14.66
CA LEU A 178 -2.60 -14.63 -14.02
C LEU A 178 -3.16 -15.70 -14.97
N ILE A 179 -4.16 -15.35 -15.80
CA ILE A 179 -4.67 -16.24 -16.84
C ILE A 179 -3.55 -16.57 -17.84
N GLY A 180 -2.85 -15.54 -18.34
CA GLY A 180 -1.73 -15.73 -19.27
C GLY A 180 -0.62 -16.61 -18.68
N TYR A 181 -0.22 -16.34 -17.43
CA TYR A 181 0.76 -17.15 -16.72
C TYR A 181 0.29 -18.60 -16.56
N SER A 182 -0.97 -18.82 -16.20
CA SER A 182 -1.53 -20.15 -16.02
C SER A 182 -1.56 -20.96 -17.32
N VAL A 183 -1.87 -20.32 -18.45
CA VAL A 183 -1.85 -20.96 -19.78
C VAL A 183 -0.43 -21.30 -20.22
N ILE A 184 0.53 -20.39 -20.02
CA ILE A 184 1.93 -20.58 -20.47
C ILE A 184 2.63 -21.65 -19.63
N THR A 185 2.47 -21.62 -18.31
CA THR A 185 3.20 -22.51 -17.38
C THR A 185 2.47 -23.81 -17.08
N GLY A 186 1.19 -23.93 -17.45
CA GLY A 186 0.31 -25.04 -17.07
C GLY A 186 -0.03 -25.09 -15.57
N SER A 187 0.51 -24.16 -14.75
CA SER A 187 0.25 -24.11 -13.32
C SER A 187 -1.07 -23.40 -13.02
N SER A 188 -1.93 -24.02 -12.23
CA SER A 188 -3.26 -23.46 -11.92
C SER A 188 -3.15 -22.21 -11.03
N GLN A 189 -3.67 -21.09 -11.53
CA GLN A 189 -3.83 -19.83 -10.77
C GLN A 189 -5.29 -19.53 -10.39
N LEU A 190 -6.16 -20.55 -10.48
CA LEU A 190 -7.61 -20.39 -10.33
C LEU A 190 -7.99 -19.74 -8.99
N ALA A 191 -7.36 -20.15 -7.88
CA ALA A 191 -7.66 -19.61 -6.57
C ALA A 191 -7.35 -18.11 -6.47
N GLY A 192 -6.19 -17.67 -6.97
CA GLY A 192 -5.80 -16.26 -6.99
C GLY A 192 -6.74 -15.42 -7.86
N ILE A 193 -7.11 -15.94 -9.04
CA ILE A 193 -8.07 -15.29 -9.95
C ILE A 193 -9.43 -15.08 -9.27
N LEU A 194 -9.97 -16.11 -8.61
CA LEU A 194 -11.28 -16.02 -7.94
C LEU A 194 -11.27 -15.00 -6.80
N ILE A 195 -10.19 -14.95 -6.00
CA ILE A 195 -10.04 -13.97 -4.92
C ILE A 195 -10.03 -12.54 -5.48
N ILE A 196 -9.25 -12.28 -6.54
CA ILE A 196 -9.18 -10.95 -7.16
C ILE A 196 -10.55 -10.56 -7.75
N LEU A 197 -11.25 -11.47 -8.43
CA LEU A 197 -12.59 -11.21 -8.96
C LEU A 197 -13.59 -10.87 -7.86
N PHE A 198 -13.53 -11.57 -6.72
CA PHE A 198 -14.39 -11.24 -5.58
C PHE A 198 -14.11 -9.83 -5.03
N ILE A 199 -12.83 -9.46 -4.88
CA ILE A 199 -12.42 -8.11 -4.46
C ILE A 199 -12.93 -7.06 -5.45
N LEU A 200 -12.80 -7.31 -6.75
CA LEU A 200 -13.26 -6.41 -7.81
C LEU A 200 -14.78 -6.18 -7.73
N ILE A 201 -15.56 -7.27 -7.63
CA ILE A 201 -17.02 -7.21 -7.52
C ILE A 201 -17.42 -6.46 -6.25
N TYR A 202 -16.86 -6.83 -5.10
CA TYR A 202 -17.18 -6.23 -3.81
C TYR A 202 -16.90 -4.72 -3.80
N THR A 203 -15.73 -4.31 -4.30
CA THR A 203 -15.29 -2.91 -4.32
C THR A 203 -16.19 -2.06 -5.22
N ASN A 204 -16.54 -2.56 -6.41
CA ASN A 204 -17.47 -1.86 -7.31
C ASN A 204 -18.89 -1.81 -6.75
N ALA A 205 -19.38 -2.89 -6.16
CA ALA A 205 -20.69 -2.94 -5.54
C ALA A 205 -20.80 -1.94 -4.39
N GLN A 206 -19.80 -1.91 -3.50
CA GLN A 206 -19.75 -0.96 -2.38
C GLN A 206 -19.81 0.49 -2.87
N TYR A 207 -19.04 0.84 -3.90
CA TYR A 207 -19.02 2.18 -4.47
C TYR A 207 -20.38 2.58 -5.06
N MET A 208 -20.96 1.73 -5.92
CA MET A 208 -22.24 2.01 -6.58
C MET A 208 -23.40 2.09 -5.59
N LEU A 209 -23.43 1.20 -4.58
CA LEU A 209 -24.45 1.24 -3.53
C LEU A 209 -24.33 2.49 -2.65
N SER A 210 -23.11 2.94 -2.37
CA SER A 210 -22.86 4.14 -1.56
C SER A 210 -23.36 5.41 -2.25
N ILE A 211 -23.13 5.55 -3.56
CA ILE A 211 -23.63 6.69 -4.35
C ILE A 211 -25.16 6.62 -4.46
N ARG A 212 -25.71 5.46 -4.82
CA ARG A 212 -27.16 5.28 -4.93
C ARG A 212 -27.89 5.68 -3.65
N LYS A 213 -27.37 5.27 -2.48
CA LYS A 213 -27.99 5.58 -1.18
C LYS A 213 -28.01 7.08 -0.89
N ARG A 214 -27.02 7.85 -1.37
CA ARG A 214 -26.94 9.30 -1.18
C ARG A 214 -27.72 10.10 -2.23
N SER A 215 -27.90 9.56 -3.44
CA SER A 215 -28.68 10.18 -4.51
C SER A 215 -30.21 10.20 -4.28
N ILE A 216 -30.71 9.52 -3.24
CA ILE A 216 -32.14 9.43 -2.89
C ILE A 216 -32.47 10.31 -1.66
N ARG A 217 -31.54 11.16 -1.21
CA ARG A 217 -31.81 12.25 -0.25
C ARG A 217 -31.75 13.60 -0.95
#